data_AF-A0A182E8C7-F1
#
_entry.id   AF-A0A182E8C7-F1
#
_cell.length_a   1.000
_cell.length_b   1.000
_cell.length_c   1.000
_cell.angle_alpha   90.00
_cell.angle_beta   90.00
_cell.angle_gamma   90.00
#
_symmetry.space_group_name_H-M   'P 1'
#
loop_
_entity.id
_entity.type
_entity.pdbx_description
1 polymer ?
#
loop_
_entity_poly.entity_id
_entity_poly.type
_entity_poly.pdbx_seq_one_letter_code
_entity_poly.pdbx_strand_id
1 'polypeptide(L)'
;MYQAYNENRVMDKDGNIITQRDTYSNIAITFRNLYWSFYGYLAPWDYKVIVGNAGPNQESTEHPITNYAGEITIAAFHIAVVITLLNLMISMLVRRADKVLNNQDQEWKFTRCQIYAEYFEWFTAIPPPFNLIYNTTCALYRLFSKKFKFIYPKLMRLLFERYRFAEEYHYQTVMKDDADRFINREKQTRPILSFMNSSPMSHKMIT
;
A
#
# COMPACT_ATOMS: atom_id res chain seq x y z
N MET A 1 36.35 20.74 -8.04
CA MET A 1 34.91 20.88 -8.35
C MET A 1 34.52 22.30 -7.98
N TYR A 2 33.98 23.08 -8.93
CA TYR A 2 33.96 24.55 -8.96
C TYR A 2 33.73 25.27 -7.60
N GLN A 3 34.76 25.95 -7.11
CA GLN A 3 34.76 26.79 -5.89
C GLN A 3 34.43 28.27 -6.15
N ALA A 4 34.14 28.65 -7.39
CA ALA A 4 34.10 30.07 -7.81
C ALA A 4 33.00 30.92 -7.16
N TYR A 5 32.00 30.29 -6.51
CA TYR A 5 30.90 31.00 -5.85
C TYR A 5 30.77 30.69 -4.36
N ASN A 6 31.64 29.82 -3.82
CA ASN A 6 31.55 29.44 -2.42
C ASN A 6 32.02 30.62 -1.55
N GLU A 7 31.29 30.90 -0.48
CA GLU A 7 31.59 32.00 0.46
C GLU A 7 31.55 33.42 -0.14
N ASN A 8 30.99 33.59 -1.35
CA ASN A 8 30.82 34.91 -1.95
C ASN A 8 29.94 35.80 -1.07
N ARG A 9 30.30 37.09 -0.99
CA ARG A 9 29.60 38.09 -0.19
C ARG A 9 29.36 39.32 -1.04
N VAL A 10 28.16 39.88 -0.94
CA VAL A 10 27.82 41.15 -1.55
C VAL A 10 27.46 42.15 -0.45
N MET A 11 27.99 43.36 -0.56
CA MET A 11 27.57 44.50 0.23
C MET A 11 26.35 45.13 -0.44
N ASP A 12 25.22 45.11 0.25
CA ASP A 12 24.02 45.82 -0.16
C ASP A 12 24.20 47.33 0.03
N LYS A 13 23.36 48.13 -0.64
CA LYS A 13 23.40 49.61 -0.59
C LYS A 13 23.20 50.16 0.82
N ASP A 14 22.59 49.38 1.71
CA ASP A 14 22.36 49.69 3.12
C ASP A 14 23.51 49.26 4.06
N GLY A 15 24.60 48.73 3.51
CA GLY A 15 25.77 48.25 4.27
C GLY A 15 25.63 46.83 4.86
N ASN A 16 24.55 46.12 4.53
CA ASN A 16 24.33 44.74 4.94
C ASN A 16 25.15 43.76 4.07
N ILE A 17 25.80 42.79 4.70
CA ILE A 17 26.54 41.74 3.99
C ILE A 17 25.61 40.56 3.74
N ILE A 18 25.33 40.25 2.46
CA ILE A 18 24.58 39.06 2.06
C ILE A 18 25.58 38.01 1.57
N THR A 19 25.58 36.84 2.20
CA THR A 19 26.46 35.72 1.85
C THR A 19 25.74 34.73 0.94
N GLN A 20 26.46 34.16 -0.03
CA GLN A 20 25.96 33.08 -0.87
C GLN A 20 25.53 31.89 0.01
N ARG A 21 24.35 31.35 -0.27
CA ARG A 21 23.85 30.14 0.40
C ARG A 21 24.30 28.88 -0.34
N ASP A 22 24.52 27.82 0.42
CA ASP A 22 24.89 26.49 -0.08
C ASP A 22 23.71 25.69 -0.66
N THR A 23 22.71 26.37 -1.23
CA THR A 23 21.44 25.77 -1.65
C THR A 23 21.63 24.68 -2.72
N TYR A 24 22.61 24.85 -3.62
CA TYR A 24 22.88 23.91 -4.72
C TYR A 24 24.36 23.51 -4.84
N SER A 25 25.13 23.65 -3.76
CA SER A 25 26.57 23.38 -3.78
C SER A 25 26.91 21.89 -3.80
N ASN A 26 26.05 21.05 -3.21
CA ASN A 26 26.25 19.61 -3.12
C ASN A 26 24.98 18.85 -3.52
N ILE A 27 25.12 17.72 -4.21
CA ILE A 27 23.99 16.94 -4.74
C ILE A 27 22.99 16.54 -3.64
N ALA A 28 23.46 16.13 -2.46
CA ALA A 28 22.60 15.75 -1.35
C ALA A 28 21.81 16.94 -0.78
N ILE A 29 22.45 18.12 -0.71
CA ILE A 29 21.81 19.34 -0.23
C ILE A 29 20.80 19.82 -1.26
N THR A 30 21.14 19.76 -2.55
CA THR A 30 20.23 20.01 -3.68
C THR A 30 18.99 19.13 -3.60
N PHE A 31 19.12 17.81 -3.41
CA PHE A 31 17.97 16.93 -3.27
C PHE A 31 17.09 17.28 -2.06
N ARG A 32 17.70 17.60 -0.91
CA ARG A 32 16.95 18.04 0.28
C ARG A 32 16.19 19.35 0.01
N ASN A 33 16.81 20.31 -0.66
CA ASN A 33 16.18 21.59 -0.98
C ASN A 33 15.08 21.43 -2.04
N LEU A 34 15.27 20.51 -2.99
CA LEU A 34 14.27 20.15 -3.98
C LEU A 34 13.03 19.47 -3.35
N TYR A 35 13.23 18.67 -2.31
CA TYR A 35 12.14 18.10 -1.51
C TYR A 35 11.33 19.20 -0.80
N TRP A 36 11.99 20.15 -0.15
CA TRP A 36 11.27 21.26 0.51
C TRP A 36 10.60 22.21 -0.50
N SER A 37 11.21 22.37 -1.67
CA SER A 37 10.66 23.05 -2.83
C SER A 37 9.32 22.47 -3.28
N PHE A 38 9.13 21.15 -3.20
CA PHE A 38 7.84 20.52 -3.52
C PHE A 38 6.67 21.09 -2.69
N TYR A 39 6.93 21.48 -1.45
CA TYR A 39 5.94 22.08 -0.55
C TYR A 39 5.88 23.61 -0.63
N GLY A 40 6.64 24.24 -1.54
CA GLY A 40 6.67 25.70 -1.71
C GLY A 40 7.61 26.44 -0.77
N TYR A 41 8.52 25.76 -0.06
CA TYR A 41 9.50 26.39 0.83
C TYR A 41 10.76 26.92 0.11
N LEU A 42 10.71 27.13 -1.20
CA LEU A 42 11.81 27.67 -1.97
C LEU A 42 11.49 29.09 -2.41
N ALA A 43 12.15 30.08 -1.81
CA ALA A 43 11.92 31.46 -2.17
C ALA A 43 12.79 31.91 -3.35
N PRO A 44 12.36 32.91 -4.16
CA PRO A 44 13.13 33.43 -5.30
C PRO A 44 14.56 33.84 -4.96
N TRP A 45 14.78 34.34 -3.74
CA TRP A 45 16.08 34.78 -3.25
C TRP A 45 17.01 33.65 -2.79
N ASP A 46 16.52 32.40 -2.67
CA ASP A 46 17.33 31.27 -2.19
C ASP A 46 18.24 30.66 -3.27
N TYR A 47 17.94 30.90 -4.55
CA TYR A 47 18.67 30.35 -5.69
C TYR A 47 19.40 31.41 -6.54
N LYS A 48 19.24 32.70 -6.23
CA LYS A 48 20.00 33.78 -6.87
C LYS A 48 21.49 33.61 -6.56
N VAL A 49 22.33 33.67 -7.59
CA VAL A 49 23.79 33.56 -7.44
C VAL A 49 24.38 34.93 -7.09
N ILE A 50 25.19 34.94 -6.03
CA ILE A 50 25.92 36.10 -5.54
C ILE A 50 27.36 36.02 -6.05
N VAL A 51 27.78 37.04 -6.79
CA VAL A 51 29.10 37.11 -7.44
C VAL A 51 30.05 38.06 -6.71
N GLY A 52 29.50 39.04 -5.97
CA GLY A 52 30.24 40.04 -5.20
C GLY A 52 30.13 41.45 -5.80
N ASN A 53 30.89 42.40 -5.24
CA ASN A 53 30.94 43.78 -5.70
C ASN A 53 32.15 43.99 -6.63
N ALA A 54 31.98 44.72 -7.73
CA ALA A 54 33.08 45.04 -8.65
C ALA A 54 33.06 46.52 -9.09
N GLY A 55 34.20 46.99 -9.61
CA GLY A 55 34.38 48.36 -10.10
C GLY A 55 34.80 49.37 -9.02
N PRO A 56 35.09 50.64 -9.42
CA PRO A 56 35.59 51.69 -8.51
C PRO A 56 34.59 52.08 -7.41
N ASN A 57 33.30 51.91 -7.67
CA ASN A 57 32.19 52.29 -6.79
C ASN A 57 31.67 51.13 -5.92
N GLN A 58 32.31 49.95 -5.96
CA GLN A 58 31.85 48.72 -5.28
C GLN A 58 30.38 48.39 -5.56
N GLU A 59 29.97 48.39 -6.83
CA GLU A 59 28.59 48.07 -7.21
C GLU A 59 28.35 46.56 -7.24
N SER A 60 27.15 46.13 -6.82
CA SER A 60 26.72 44.73 -6.86
C SER A 60 26.78 44.20 -8.29
N THR A 61 27.62 43.20 -8.54
CA THR A 61 27.77 42.57 -9.85
C THR A 61 26.94 41.30 -9.91
N GLU A 62 26.15 41.14 -10.97
CA GLU A 62 25.27 39.99 -11.16
C GLU A 62 25.57 39.25 -12.46
N HIS A 63 25.32 37.94 -12.48
CA HIS A 63 25.37 37.10 -13.68
C HIS A 63 23.95 36.81 -14.16
N PRO A 64 23.39 37.64 -15.07
CA PRO A 64 21.99 37.51 -15.47
C PRO A 64 21.70 36.18 -16.15
N ILE A 65 22.59 35.71 -17.03
CA ILE A 65 22.41 34.44 -17.76
C ILE A 65 22.29 33.26 -16.80
N THR A 66 23.17 33.19 -15.79
CA THR A 66 23.16 32.10 -14.80
C THR A 66 21.93 32.15 -13.91
N ASN A 67 21.53 33.36 -13.48
CA ASN A 67 20.33 33.54 -12.65
C ASN A 67 19.06 33.15 -13.41
N TYR A 68 18.89 33.59 -14.66
CA TYR A 68 17.73 33.22 -15.48
C TYR A 68 17.70 31.72 -15.79
N ALA A 69 18.85 31.11 -16.10
CA ALA A 69 18.91 29.67 -16.34
C ALA A 69 18.49 28.86 -15.08
N GLY A 70 18.92 29.30 -13.89
CA GLY A 70 18.53 28.69 -12.61
C GLY A 70 17.03 28.81 -12.33
N GLU A 71 16.47 30.01 -12.52
CA GLU A 71 15.04 30.29 -12.36
C GLU A 71 14.19 29.41 -13.29
N ILE A 72 14.52 29.36 -14.58
CA ILE A 72 13.81 28.54 -15.56
C ILE A 72 13.89 27.05 -15.21
N THR A 73 15.06 26.56 -14.77
CA THR A 73 15.24 25.14 -14.41
C THR A 73 14.38 24.75 -13.21
N ILE A 74 14.36 25.59 -12.18
CA ILE A 74 13.55 25.37 -10.97
C ILE A 74 12.05 25.49 -11.31
N ALA A 75 11.65 26.46 -12.12
CA ALA A 75 10.26 26.63 -12.55
C ALA A 75 9.78 25.42 -13.38
N ALA A 76 10.59 24.96 -14.34
CA ALA A 76 10.28 23.76 -15.13
C ALA A 76 10.17 22.51 -14.25
N PHE A 77 11.06 22.36 -13.25
CA PHE A 77 10.96 21.29 -12.27
C PHE A 77 9.63 21.33 -11.49
N HIS A 78 9.23 22.49 -10.96
CA HIS A 78 7.96 22.61 -10.24
C HIS A 78 6.75 22.32 -11.12
N ILE A 79 6.72 22.84 -12.35
CA ILE A 79 5.64 22.58 -13.31
C ILE A 79 5.57 21.08 -13.61
N ALA A 80 6.70 20.44 -13.92
CA ALA A 80 6.74 19.02 -14.20
C ALA A 80 6.28 18.21 -12.99
N VAL A 81 6.87 18.43 -11.82
CA VAL A 81 6.59 17.64 -10.62
C VAL A 81 5.17 17.85 -10.12
N VAL A 82 4.70 19.10 -9.99
CA VAL A 82 3.35 19.36 -9.48
C VAL A 82 2.30 18.90 -10.48
N ILE A 83 2.38 19.29 -11.76
CA ILE A 83 1.32 18.98 -12.71
C ILE A 83 1.34 17.51 -13.09
N THR A 84 2.50 16.95 -13.43
CA THR A 84 2.55 15.56 -13.93
C THR A 84 2.38 14.54 -12.81
N LEU A 85 2.99 14.74 -11.62
CA LEU A 85 2.82 13.77 -10.53
C LEU A 85 1.41 13.83 -9.96
N LEU A 86 0.82 15.01 -9.75
CA LEU A 86 -0.55 15.08 -9.25
C LEU A 86 -1.53 14.47 -10.25
N ASN A 87 -1.41 14.77 -11.54
CA ASN A 87 -2.29 14.20 -12.56
C ASN A 87 -2.12 12.68 -12.70
N LEU A 88 -0.90 12.18 -12.61
CA LEU A 88 -0.67 10.73 -12.68
C LEU A 88 -1.12 10.02 -11.41
N MET A 89 -0.87 10.62 -10.23
CA MET A 89 -1.26 10.05 -8.95
C MET A 89 -2.78 10.00 -8.81
N ILE A 90 -3.50 11.07 -9.16
CA ILE A 90 -4.96 11.06 -9.10
C ILE A 90 -5.54 10.06 -10.11
N SER A 91 -4.99 10.00 -11.33
CA SER A 91 -5.41 9.04 -12.35
C SER A 91 -5.22 7.59 -11.88
N MET A 92 -4.05 7.28 -11.31
CA MET A 92 -3.79 5.96 -10.75
C MET A 92 -4.70 5.67 -9.55
N LEU A 93 -4.92 6.63 -8.65
CA LEU A 93 -5.79 6.46 -7.50
C LEU A 93 -7.23 6.16 -7.92
N VAL A 94 -7.79 6.94 -8.85
CA VAL A 94 -9.16 6.74 -9.37
C VAL A 94 -9.29 5.35 -10.01
N ARG A 95 -8.37 4.98 -10.90
CA ARG A 95 -8.40 3.65 -11.53
C ARG A 95 -8.30 2.51 -10.52
N ARG A 96 -7.52 2.68 -9.45
CA ARG A 96 -7.38 1.68 -8.38
C ARG A 96 -8.65 1.62 -7.53
N ALA A 97 -9.24 2.78 -7.21
CA ALA A 97 -10.48 2.87 -6.47
C ALA A 97 -11.63 2.19 -7.23
N ASP A 98 -11.79 2.46 -8.52
CA ASP A 98 -12.83 1.82 -9.35
C ASP A 98 -12.70 0.29 -9.35
N LYS A 99 -11.47 -0.23 -9.42
CA LYS A 99 -11.22 -1.68 -9.35
C LYS A 99 -11.66 -2.27 -7.99
N VAL A 100 -11.39 -1.57 -6.89
CA VAL A 100 -11.76 -2.02 -5.53
C VAL A 100 -13.27 -1.90 -5.32
N LEU A 101 -13.89 -0.82 -5.80
CA LEU A 101 -15.34 -0.59 -5.67
C LEU A 101 -16.17 -1.73 -6.28
N ASN A 102 -15.74 -2.30 -7.41
CA ASN A 102 -16.44 -3.42 -8.05
C ASN A 102 -16.58 -4.66 -7.13
N ASN A 103 -15.64 -4.87 -6.20
CA ASN A 103 -15.63 -6.02 -5.30
C ASN A 103 -15.75 -5.63 -3.81
N GLN A 104 -16.07 -4.37 -3.51
CA GLN A 104 -16.00 -3.81 -2.16
C GLN A 104 -16.81 -4.62 -1.14
N ASP A 105 -18.04 -5.01 -1.50
CA ASP A 105 -18.92 -5.76 -0.61
C ASP A 105 -18.37 -7.13 -0.25
N GLN A 106 -17.73 -7.81 -1.20
CA GLN A 106 -17.15 -9.14 -1.00
C GLN A 106 -15.87 -9.03 -0.16
N GLU A 107 -14.99 -8.09 -0.50
CA GLU A 107 -13.74 -7.86 0.25
C GLU A 107 -14.03 -7.43 1.68
N TRP A 108 -14.99 -6.52 1.89
CA TRP A 108 -15.40 -6.09 3.23
C TRP A 108 -15.96 -7.24 4.05
N LYS A 109 -16.86 -8.05 3.47
CA LYS A 109 -17.42 -9.22 4.17
C LYS A 109 -16.34 -10.25 4.47
N PHE A 110 -15.40 -10.48 3.55
CA PHE A 110 -14.26 -11.37 3.76
C PHE A 110 -13.38 -10.90 4.92
N THR A 111 -12.96 -9.63 4.91
CA THR A 111 -12.16 -9.05 6.01
C THR A 111 -12.91 -9.11 7.33
N ARG A 112 -14.22 -8.83 7.35
CA ARG A 112 -15.04 -8.94 8.55
C ARG A 112 -15.09 -10.38 9.08
N CYS A 113 -15.26 -11.37 8.22
CA CYS A 113 -15.22 -12.78 8.62
C CYS A 113 -13.84 -13.18 9.13
N GLN A 114 -12.77 -12.67 8.53
CA GLN A 114 -11.39 -12.92 9.00
C GLN A 114 -11.16 -12.36 10.41
N ILE A 115 -11.61 -11.13 10.68
CA ILE A 115 -11.56 -10.53 12.02
C ILE A 115 -12.36 -11.39 13.01
N TYR A 116 -13.58 -11.79 12.67
CA TYR A 116 -14.37 -12.66 13.54
C TYR A 116 -13.72 -14.02 13.78
N ALA A 117 -13.11 -14.62 12.76
CA ALA A 117 -12.36 -15.86 12.90
C ALA A 117 -11.22 -15.71 13.93
N GLU A 118 -10.47 -14.61 13.88
CA GLU A 118 -9.41 -14.29 14.85
C GLU A 118 -9.95 -14.11 16.29
N TYR A 119 -11.16 -13.55 16.45
CA TYR A 119 -11.82 -13.45 17.77
C TYR A 119 -12.35 -14.78 18.29
N PHE A 120 -12.74 -15.71 17.41
CA PHE A 120 -13.17 -17.05 17.83
C PHE A 120 -12.01 -17.95 18.26
N GLU A 121 -10.77 -17.60 17.90
CA GLU A 121 -9.59 -18.31 18.37
C GLU A 121 -9.34 -18.04 19.87
N TRP A 122 -9.11 -19.12 20.63
CA TRP A 122 -8.95 -19.10 22.09
C TRP A 122 -7.78 -18.22 22.60
N PHE A 123 -6.82 -17.89 21.74
CA PHE A 123 -5.61 -17.14 22.10
C PHE A 123 -5.82 -15.61 22.20
N THR A 124 -6.96 -15.10 21.71
CA THR A 124 -7.29 -13.66 21.64
C THR A 124 -8.42 -13.26 22.59
N ALA A 125 -8.86 -14.17 23.49
CA ALA A 125 -9.99 -13.93 24.40
C ALA A 125 -9.77 -12.75 25.38
N ILE A 126 -8.52 -12.28 25.52
CA ILE A 126 -8.16 -11.18 26.41
C ILE A 126 -7.48 -10.07 25.59
N PRO A 127 -8.01 -8.82 25.60
CA PRO A 127 -7.39 -7.74 24.86
C PRO A 127 -5.97 -7.42 25.41
N PRO A 128 -5.01 -7.00 24.57
CA PRO A 128 -3.79 -6.37 25.05
C PRO A 128 -4.17 -5.12 25.89
N PRO A 129 -3.56 -4.81 27.05
CA PRO A 129 -2.38 -5.39 27.71
C PRO A 129 -2.64 -6.57 28.68
N PHE A 130 -3.90 -6.92 28.94
CA PHE A 130 -4.28 -7.92 29.95
C PHE A 130 -3.85 -9.36 29.59
N ASN A 131 -3.61 -9.61 28.29
CA ASN A 131 -3.07 -10.88 27.80
C ASN A 131 -1.70 -11.23 28.43
N LEU A 132 -0.84 -10.23 28.69
CA LEU A 132 0.46 -10.47 29.33
C LEU A 132 0.32 -10.88 30.81
N ILE A 133 -0.63 -10.30 31.54
CA ILE A 133 -0.86 -10.59 32.96
C ILE A 133 -1.39 -12.02 33.13
N TYR A 134 -2.32 -12.43 32.27
CA TYR A 134 -2.88 -13.78 32.29
C TYR A 134 -1.82 -14.85 31.97
N ASN A 135 -1.01 -14.62 30.94
CA ASN A 135 0.05 -15.56 30.55
C ASN A 135 1.16 -15.67 31.61
N THR A 136 1.61 -14.55 32.17
CA THR A 136 2.66 -14.55 33.21
C THR A 136 2.18 -15.22 34.50
N THR A 137 0.94 -14.97 34.93
CA THR A 137 0.35 -15.62 36.10
C THR A 137 0.17 -17.13 35.88
N CYS A 138 -0.33 -17.54 34.70
CA CYS A 138 -0.48 -18.95 34.35
C CYS A 138 0.88 -19.67 34.25
N ALA A 139 1.90 -19.03 33.71
CA ALA A 139 3.25 -19.60 33.58
C ALA A 139 3.90 -19.81 34.96
N LEU A 140 3.78 -18.83 35.86
CA LEU A 140 4.24 -18.95 37.25
C LEU A 140 3.52 -20.09 37.97
N TYR A 141 2.17 -20.13 37.90
CA TYR A 141 1.39 -21.19 38.53
C TYR A 141 1.77 -22.60 38.04
N ARG A 142 2.02 -22.77 36.73
CA ARG A 142 2.48 -24.04 36.15
C ARG A 142 3.89 -24.42 36.59
N LEU A 143 4.80 -23.45 36.75
CA LEU A 143 6.17 -23.70 37.21
C LEU A 143 6.20 -24.17 38.66
N PHE A 144 5.31 -23.64 39.51
CA PHE A 144 5.20 -24.03 40.92
C PHE A 144 4.42 -25.34 41.14
N SER A 145 3.44 -25.65 40.27
CA SER A 145 2.64 -26.88 40.37
C SER A 145 3.28 -28.02 39.57
N LYS A 146 4.25 -28.74 40.15
CA LYS A 146 4.91 -29.94 39.57
C LYS A 146 3.97 -31.16 39.37
N LYS A 147 2.82 -30.99 38.72
CA LYS A 147 1.84 -32.05 38.42
C LYS A 147 1.68 -32.26 36.92
N PHE A 148 2.73 -32.75 36.25
CA PHE A 148 2.60 -33.30 34.91
C PHE A 148 2.50 -34.82 35.01
N LYS A 149 1.27 -35.35 35.13
CA LYS A 149 1.01 -36.79 34.96
C LYS A 149 0.79 -37.05 33.47
N PHE A 150 1.85 -37.51 32.79
CA PHE A 150 1.87 -37.90 31.38
C PHE A 150 1.07 -39.20 31.19
N ILE A 151 -0.25 -39.10 31.03
CA ILE A 151 -1.10 -40.25 30.76
C ILE A 151 -1.99 -39.95 29.53
N TYR A 152 -1.77 -40.78 28.50
CA TYR A 152 -2.43 -40.93 27.19
C TYR A 152 -2.01 -40.08 25.97
N PRO A 153 -0.76 -40.14 25.49
CA PRO A 153 -0.46 -39.74 24.11
C PRO A 153 -1.14 -40.65 23.07
N LYS A 154 -1.32 -41.96 23.37
CA LYS A 154 -1.82 -42.95 22.39
C LYS A 154 -3.35 -42.95 22.22
N LEU A 155 -4.11 -42.89 23.31
CA LEU A 155 -5.58 -42.82 23.25
C LEU A 155 -6.05 -41.50 22.66
N MET A 156 -5.42 -40.38 23.05
CA MET A 156 -5.74 -39.07 22.47
C MET A 156 -5.43 -39.03 20.98
N ARG A 157 -4.30 -39.61 20.54
CA ARG A 157 -3.97 -39.71 19.12
C ARG A 157 -4.99 -40.55 18.33
N LEU A 158 -5.43 -41.69 18.87
CA LEU A 158 -6.44 -42.54 18.22
C LEU A 158 -7.81 -41.87 18.15
N LEU A 159 -8.24 -41.20 19.21
CA LEU A 159 -9.50 -40.44 19.21
C LEU A 159 -9.44 -39.27 18.23
N PHE A 160 -8.29 -38.59 18.16
CA PHE A 160 -8.08 -37.47 17.24
C PHE A 160 -8.05 -37.92 15.76
N GLU A 161 -7.36 -39.02 15.45
CA GLU A 161 -7.37 -39.61 14.10
C GLU A 161 -8.78 -40.05 13.70
N ARG A 162 -9.53 -40.66 14.61
CA ARG A 162 -10.92 -41.07 14.36
C ARG A 162 -11.88 -39.89 14.22
N TYR A 163 -11.68 -38.82 14.99
CA TYR A 163 -12.44 -37.58 14.86
C TYR A 163 -12.17 -36.94 13.50
N ARG A 164 -10.89 -36.78 13.12
CA ARG A 164 -10.48 -36.20 11.83
C ARG A 164 -11.06 -36.99 10.65
N PHE A 165 -11.01 -38.32 10.71
CA PHE A 165 -11.57 -39.19 9.67
C PHE A 165 -13.10 -39.04 9.57
N ALA A 166 -13.82 -39.00 10.69
CA ALA A 166 -15.27 -38.78 10.67
C ALA A 166 -15.64 -37.41 10.07
N GLU A 167 -14.86 -36.37 10.37
CA GLU A 167 -15.02 -35.04 9.79
C GLU A 167 -14.81 -35.07 8.27
N GLU A 168 -13.71 -35.67 7.80
CA GLU A 168 -13.38 -35.79 6.38
C GLU A 168 -14.48 -36.53 5.59
N TYR A 169 -15.01 -37.63 6.15
CA TYR A 169 -16.13 -38.35 5.55
C TYR A 169 -17.38 -37.48 5.46
N HIS A 170 -17.70 -36.73 6.51
CA HIS A 170 -18.86 -35.83 6.51
C HIS A 170 -18.72 -34.75 5.44
N TYR A 171 -17.55 -34.10 5.33
CA TYR A 171 -17.29 -33.12 4.28
C TYR A 171 -17.43 -33.72 2.88
N GLN A 172 -16.85 -34.91 2.64
CA GLN A 172 -16.98 -35.57 1.35
C GLN A 172 -18.44 -35.89 1.00
N THR A 173 -19.25 -36.32 1.97
CA THR A 173 -20.69 -36.55 1.72
C THR A 173 -21.44 -35.27 1.41
N VAL A 174 -21.22 -34.19 2.17
CA VAL A 174 -21.89 -32.89 1.93
C VAL A 174 -21.46 -32.30 0.59
N MET A 175 -20.16 -32.33 0.28
CA MET A 175 -19.62 -31.85 -1.01
C MET A 175 -20.17 -32.65 -2.18
N LYS A 176 -20.33 -33.96 -2.02
CA LYS A 176 -20.93 -34.82 -3.06
C LYS A 176 -22.41 -34.50 -3.25
N ASP A 177 -23.18 -34.36 -2.18
CA ASP A 177 -24.60 -33.99 -2.24
C ASP A 177 -24.79 -32.61 -2.88
N ASP A 178 -23.96 -31.63 -2.52
CA ASP A 178 -23.98 -30.30 -3.13
C ASP A 178 -23.60 -30.37 -4.61
N ALA A 179 -22.53 -31.09 -4.98
CA ALA A 179 -22.14 -31.27 -6.37
C ALA A 179 -23.25 -31.93 -7.21
N ASP A 180 -23.89 -32.97 -6.68
CA ASP A 180 -25.03 -33.64 -7.32
C ASP A 180 -26.22 -32.67 -7.46
N ARG A 181 -26.46 -31.82 -6.47
CA ARG A 181 -27.48 -30.76 -6.53
C ARG A 181 -27.17 -29.70 -7.59
N PHE A 182 -25.91 -29.28 -7.71
CA PHE A 182 -25.47 -28.35 -8.75
C PHE A 182 -25.62 -28.96 -10.15
N ILE A 183 -25.15 -30.20 -10.34
CA ILE A 183 -25.28 -30.94 -11.60
C ILE A 183 -26.76 -31.10 -11.97
N ASN A 184 -27.63 -31.43 -11.01
CA ASN A 184 -29.06 -31.55 -11.26
C ASN A 184 -29.72 -30.21 -11.62
N ARG A 185 -29.35 -29.12 -10.94
CA ARG A 185 -29.80 -27.77 -11.31
C ARG A 185 -29.33 -27.39 -12.71
N GLU A 186 -28.09 -27.68 -13.06
CA GLU A 186 -27.52 -27.40 -14.37
C GLU A 186 -28.23 -28.21 -15.47
N LYS A 187 -28.48 -29.50 -15.23
CA LYS A 187 -29.27 -30.38 -16.10
C LYS A 187 -30.70 -29.89 -16.29
N GLN A 188 -31.31 -29.21 -15.30
CA GLN A 188 -32.63 -28.59 -15.40
C GLN A 188 -32.64 -27.24 -16.13
N THR A 189 -31.53 -26.51 -16.18
CA THR A 189 -31.37 -25.30 -17.01
C THR A 189 -31.02 -25.61 -18.47
N ARG A 190 -30.33 -26.72 -18.76
CA ARG A 190 -29.99 -27.20 -20.10
C ARG A 190 -31.11 -27.84 -20.96
N PRO A 191 -32.29 -28.31 -20.47
CA PRO A 191 -33.30 -28.98 -21.31
C PRO A 191 -33.88 -28.05 -22.38
N ILE A 192 -33.89 -26.73 -22.12
CA ILE A 192 -34.42 -25.72 -23.04
C ILE A 192 -33.57 -25.66 -24.33
N LEU A 193 -32.27 -25.95 -24.24
CA LEU A 193 -31.36 -25.95 -25.40
C LEU A 193 -31.28 -27.32 -26.10
N SER A 194 -31.55 -28.44 -25.42
CA SER A 194 -31.52 -29.77 -26.06
C SER A 194 -32.74 -30.04 -26.95
N PHE A 195 -33.89 -29.44 -26.64
CA PHE A 195 -35.08 -29.48 -27.51
C PHE A 195 -34.87 -28.74 -28.84
N MET A 196 -33.95 -27.78 -28.92
CA MET A 196 -33.66 -27.05 -30.16
C MET A 196 -32.76 -27.84 -31.13
N ASN A 197 -32.12 -28.92 -30.67
CA ASN A 197 -31.20 -29.76 -31.47
C ASN A 197 -31.77 -31.15 -31.85
N SER A 198 -33.03 -31.45 -31.54
CA SER A 198 -33.68 -32.67 -32.05
C SER A 198 -34.18 -32.46 -33.48
N SER A 199 -33.77 -33.32 -34.42
CA SER A 199 -34.26 -33.30 -35.81
C SER A 199 -35.80 -33.32 -35.89
N PRO A 200 -36.40 -32.58 -36.83
CA PRO A 200 -37.86 -32.52 -36.96
C PRO A 200 -38.43 -33.91 -37.25
N MET A 201 -39.45 -34.29 -36.48
CA MET A 201 -40.15 -35.56 -36.64
C MET A 201 -40.82 -35.59 -38.03
N SER A 202 -40.37 -36.51 -38.90
CA SER A 202 -40.96 -36.72 -40.22
C SER A 202 -42.36 -37.35 -40.06
N HIS A 203 -43.40 -36.53 -40.25
CA HIS A 203 -44.77 -37.00 -40.38
C HIS A 203 -44.90 -37.77 -41.70
N LYS A 204 -44.95 -39.11 -41.63
CA LYS A 204 -45.44 -39.91 -42.76
C LYS A 204 -46.94 -39.68 -42.89
N MET A 205 -47.37 -39.02 -43.96
CA MET A 205 -48.76 -39.01 -44.40
C MET A 205 -49.16 -40.42 -44.80
N ILE A 206 -50.22 -40.92 -44.18
CA ILE A 206 -50.93 -42.14 -44.60
C ILE A 206 -51.87 -41.69 -45.71
N THR A 207 -51.57 -42.07 -46.95
CA THR A 207 -52.50 -42.08 -48.09
C THR A 207 -53.21 -43.42 -48.17
#